data_AF-A0A7W2CEF0-F1
#
_entry.id   AF-A0A7W2CEF0-F1
#
_cell.length_a   1.000
_cell.length_b   1.000
_cell.length_c   1.000
_cell.angle_alpha   90.00
_cell.angle_beta   90.00
_cell.angle_gamma   90.00
#
_symmetry.space_group_name_H-M   'P 1'
#
loop_
_entity.id
_entity.type
_entity.pdbx_description
1 polymer ?
#
loop_
_entity_poly.entity_id
_entity_poly.type
_entity_poly.pdbx_seq_one_letter_code
_entity_poly.pdbx_strand_id
1 'polypeptide(L)'
;MWAFLGSDCLLFGALISTYLLLRNRVGPSTTGPTAADLFDIPFTSVSSFVLLMSSLTMVLAVTSIQRAEMERCKLWLLTTAGLGSIFIAGQVYEFTSFYREGLGFTTNISSSAFFTLTGFHGVHVSLGIVMLVTMWALVSGGQLGPERAETIEIIGLYWHFVDIVWIVIFAVVYLIP
;
A
#
# COMPACT_ATOMS: atom_id res chain seq x y z
N MET A 1 -18.47 -1.61 6.29
CA MET A 1 -17.09 -1.14 6.02
C MET A 1 -16.19 -1.25 7.24
N TRP A 2 -16.50 -0.58 8.35
CA TRP A 2 -15.64 -0.59 9.55
C TRP A 2 -15.29 -1.97 10.11
N ALA A 3 -16.22 -2.93 10.11
CA ALA A 3 -15.93 -4.31 10.52
C ALA A 3 -14.91 -5.00 9.60
N PHE A 4 -14.95 -4.73 8.29
CA PHE A 4 -13.98 -5.25 7.33
C PHE A 4 -12.59 -4.64 7.57
N LEU A 5 -12.51 -3.32 7.74
CA LEU A 5 -11.26 -2.63 8.10
C LEU A 5 -10.69 -3.12 9.44
N GLY A 6 -11.55 -3.40 10.42
CA GLY A 6 -11.14 -4.01 11.68
C GLY A 6 -10.55 -5.41 11.51
N SER A 7 -11.14 -6.23 10.63
CA SER A 7 -10.61 -7.56 10.29
C SER A 7 -9.23 -7.46 9.63
N ASP A 8 -9.06 -6.56 8.65
CA ASP A 8 -7.77 -6.35 7.98
C ASP A 8 -6.71 -5.83 8.96
N CYS A 9 -7.11 -4.98 9.92
CA CYS A 9 -6.21 -4.50 10.97
C CYS A 9 -5.67 -5.66 11.83
N LEU A 10 -6.52 -6.63 12.18
CA LEU A 10 -6.10 -7.84 12.90
C LEU A 10 -5.17 -8.71 12.04
N LEU A 11 -5.47 -8.86 10.75
CA LEU A 11 -4.63 -9.60 9.80
C LEU A 11 -3.23 -8.99 9.70
N PHE A 12 -3.12 -7.68 9.47
CA PHE A 12 -1.83 -7.00 9.40
C PHE A 12 -1.13 -6.98 10.77
N GLY A 13 -1.86 -6.84 11.87
CA GLY A 13 -1.32 -6.94 13.22
C GLY A 13 -0.65 -8.29 13.50
N ALA A 14 -1.24 -9.39 13.04
CA ALA A 14 -0.65 -10.72 13.13
C ALA A 14 0.60 -10.88 12.26
N LEU A 15 0.59 -10.36 11.02
CA LEU A 15 1.75 -10.40 10.13
C LEU A 15 2.93 -9.55 10.65
N ILE A 16 2.65 -8.34 11.16
CA ILE A 16 3.67 -7.47 11.76
C ILE A 16 4.26 -8.13 13.01
N SER A 17 3.42 -8.71 13.86
CA SER A 17 3.87 -9.44 15.06
C SER A 17 4.75 -10.64 14.69
N THR A 18 4.37 -11.37 13.63
CA THR A 18 5.17 -12.49 13.10
C THR A 18 6.53 -12.00 12.59
N TYR A 19 6.58 -10.90 11.84
CA TYR A 19 7.84 -10.29 11.40
C TYR A 19 8.70 -9.88 12.59
N LEU A 20 8.13 -9.22 13.60
CA LEU A 20 8.86 -8.79 14.80
C LEU A 20 9.43 -9.95 15.64
N LEU A 21 8.78 -11.11 15.64
CA LEU A 21 9.29 -12.30 16.31
C LEU A 21 10.40 -12.99 15.50
N LEU A 22 10.35 -12.89 14.18
CA LEU A 22 11.25 -13.58 13.25
C LEU A 22 12.43 -12.72 12.79
N ARG A 23 12.39 -11.39 12.93
CA ARG A 23 13.45 -10.47 12.49
C ARG A 23 14.82 -10.77 13.10
N ASN A 24 14.86 -11.23 14.34
CA ASN A 24 16.10 -11.57 15.06
C ASN A 24 16.45 -13.05 14.97
N ARG A 25 15.61 -13.87 14.31
CA ARG A 25 15.85 -15.30 14.13
C ARG A 25 16.56 -15.54 12.81
N VAL A 26 17.88 -15.59 12.88
CA VAL A 26 18.74 -15.96 11.77
C VAL A 26 18.74 -17.49 11.66
N GLY A 27 18.24 -18.04 10.55
CA GLY A 27 18.31 -19.48 10.29
C GLY A 27 19.77 -19.97 10.15
N PRO A 28 20.01 -21.30 10.02
CA PRO A 28 21.36 -21.89 10.01
C PRO A 28 22.27 -21.45 8.84
N SER A 29 21.72 -20.71 7.86
CA SER A 29 22.37 -20.32 6.61
C SER A 29 22.94 -18.90 6.71
N THR A 30 23.89 -18.68 7.61
CA THR A 30 24.51 -17.37 7.95
C THR A 30 25.62 -16.93 6.99
N THR A 31 25.40 -16.99 5.68
CA THR A 31 26.40 -16.53 4.67
C THR A 31 25.78 -15.67 3.56
N GLY A 32 24.85 -14.77 3.91
CA GLY A 32 24.30 -13.79 2.97
C GLY A 32 23.91 -12.48 3.67
N PRO A 33 23.85 -11.35 2.93
CA PRO A 33 23.45 -10.05 3.46
C PRO A 33 22.06 -10.14 4.11
N THR A 34 21.84 -9.42 5.20
CA THR A 34 20.53 -9.38 5.86
C THR A 34 19.61 -8.45 5.05
N ALA A 35 18.29 -8.66 5.05
CA ALA A 35 17.35 -7.75 4.38
C ALA A 35 17.56 -6.27 4.79
N ALA A 36 17.97 -6.03 6.03
CA ALA A 36 18.33 -4.73 6.57
C ALA A 36 19.52 -4.05 5.84
N ASP A 37 20.45 -4.82 5.26
CA ASP A 37 21.65 -4.30 4.60
C ASP A 37 21.39 -3.85 3.15
N LEU A 38 20.25 -4.24 2.58
CA LEU A 38 19.88 -3.99 1.17
C LEU A 38 18.77 -2.95 1.02
N PHE A 39 18.22 -2.43 2.12
CA PHE A 39 17.17 -1.43 2.05
C PHE A 39 17.71 -0.08 1.59
N ASP A 40 17.27 0.37 0.41
CA ASP A 40 17.51 1.72 -0.08
C ASP A 40 16.52 2.71 0.57
N ILE A 41 16.80 3.06 1.83
CA ILE A 41 15.94 3.93 2.66
C ILE A 41 15.52 5.24 1.94
N PRO A 42 16.39 5.94 1.19
CA PRO A 42 15.99 7.09 0.38
C PRO A 42 14.89 6.79 -0.64
N PHE A 43 15.00 5.68 -1.37
CA PHE A 43 14.03 5.29 -2.40
C PHE A 43 12.68 4.93 -1.78
N THR A 44 12.67 4.12 -0.72
CA THR A 44 11.45 3.72 -0.02
C THR A 44 10.77 4.89 0.71
N SER A 45 11.55 5.88 1.18
CA SER A 45 11.00 7.10 1.80
C SER A 45 10.27 7.97 0.78
N VAL A 46 10.82 8.11 -0.42
CA VAL A 46 10.19 8.87 -1.51
C VAL A 46 8.91 8.17 -1.99
N SER A 47 8.92 6.85 -2.16
CA SER A 47 7.72 6.10 -2.54
C SER A 47 6.62 6.17 -1.48
N SER A 48 6.99 6.16 -0.19
CA SER A 48 6.06 6.36 0.93
C SER A 48 5.47 7.77 0.94
N PHE A 49 6.28 8.79 0.64
CA PHE A 49 5.78 10.17 0.49
C PHE A 49 4.79 10.30 -0.67
N VAL A 50 5.04 9.62 -1.79
CA VAL A 50 4.11 9.54 -2.93
C VAL A 50 2.77 8.94 -2.52
N LEU A 51 2.77 7.90 -1.67
CA LEU A 51 1.56 7.27 -1.15
C LEU A 51 0.76 8.22 -0.24
N LEU A 52 1.43 8.94 0.66
CA LEU A 52 0.80 9.97 1.50
C LEU A 52 0.17 11.09 0.65
N MET A 53 0.87 11.54 -0.39
CA MET A 53 0.32 12.51 -1.34
C MET A 53 -0.90 11.96 -2.10
N SER A 54 -0.91 10.65 -2.41
CA SER A 54 -2.07 9.98 -2.99
C SER A 54 -3.28 9.95 -2.05
N SER A 55 -3.04 9.83 -0.75
CA SER A 55 -4.08 9.91 0.28
C SER A 55 -4.76 11.29 0.25
N LEU A 56 -3.97 12.37 0.15
CA LEU A 56 -4.49 13.72 0.02
C LEU A 56 -5.35 13.90 -1.23
N THR A 57 -4.91 13.38 -2.39
CA THR A 57 -5.68 13.49 -3.64
C THR A 57 -7.01 12.75 -3.55
N MET A 58 -7.10 11.67 -2.76
CA MET A 58 -8.36 10.96 -2.53
C MET A 58 -9.37 11.82 -1.74
N VAL A 59 -8.93 12.56 -0.72
CA VAL A 59 -9.81 13.49 0.02
C VAL A 59 -10.34 14.60 -0.90
N LEU A 60 -9.49 15.10 -1.80
CA LEU A 60 -9.89 16.09 -2.80
C LEU A 60 -10.91 15.52 -3.79
N ALA A 61 -10.80 14.23 -4.15
CA ALA A 61 -11.79 13.55 -4.99
C ALA A 61 -13.17 13.48 -4.33
N VAL A 62 -13.22 13.10 -3.04
CA VAL A 62 -14.47 13.04 -2.25
C VAL A 62 -15.08 14.43 -2.09
N THR A 63 -14.25 15.43 -1.80
CA THR A 63 -14.74 16.83 -1.67
C THR A 63 -15.30 17.34 -3.00
N SER A 64 -14.69 16.96 -4.13
CA SER A 64 -15.15 17.39 -5.46
C SER A 64 -16.49 16.77 -5.83
N ILE A 65 -16.74 15.49 -5.51
CA ILE A 65 -18.04 14.86 -5.80
C ILE A 65 -19.15 15.46 -4.91
N GLN A 66 -18.85 15.80 -3.65
CA GLN A 66 -19.79 16.47 -2.75
C GLN A 66 -20.17 17.88 -3.24
N ARG A 67 -19.25 18.56 -3.95
CA ARG A 67 -19.51 19.86 -4.61
C ARG A 67 -20.14 19.73 -6.01
N ALA A 68 -20.52 18.52 -6.42
CA ALA A 68 -21.00 18.19 -7.76
C ALA A 68 -20.02 18.54 -8.90
N GLU A 69 -18.72 18.65 -8.61
CA GLU A 69 -17.66 18.93 -9.59
C GLU A 69 -17.11 17.62 -10.19
N MET A 70 -17.87 16.99 -11.09
CA MET A 70 -17.55 15.67 -11.65
C MET A 70 -16.21 15.63 -12.41
N GLU A 71 -15.87 16.67 -13.17
CA GLU A 71 -14.58 16.75 -13.89
C GLU A 71 -13.38 16.72 -12.94
N ARG A 72 -13.46 17.47 -11.84
CA ARG A 72 -12.41 17.50 -10.81
C ARG A 72 -12.35 16.18 -10.06
N CYS A 73 -13.50 15.58 -9.72
CA CYS A 73 -13.54 14.27 -9.10
C CYS A 73 -12.83 13.21 -9.97
N LYS A 74 -13.10 13.17 -11.28
CA LYS A 74 -12.42 12.27 -12.22
C LYS A 74 -10.91 12.49 -12.24
N LEU A 75 -10.46 13.74 -12.32
CA LEU A 75 -9.04 14.07 -12.32
C LEU A 75 -8.35 13.58 -11.04
N TRP A 76 -8.96 13.82 -9.86
CA TRP A 76 -8.39 13.41 -8.58
C TRP A 76 -8.37 11.90 -8.40
N LEU A 77 -9.44 11.18 -8.79
CA LEU A 77 -9.46 9.71 -8.75
C LEU A 77 -8.36 9.10 -9.63
N LEU A 78 -8.16 9.62 -10.83
CA LEU A 78 -7.13 9.15 -11.75
C LEU A 78 -5.73 9.48 -11.21
N THR A 79 -5.55 10.66 -10.61
CA THR A 79 -4.29 11.05 -9.96
C THR A 79 -3.95 10.10 -8.81
N THR A 80 -4.92 9.81 -7.94
CA THR A 80 -4.76 8.84 -6.84
C THR A 80 -4.37 7.46 -7.37
N ALA A 81 -5.09 6.95 -8.37
CA ALA A 81 -4.77 5.65 -8.97
C ALA A 81 -3.36 5.63 -9.62
N GLY A 82 -2.95 6.73 -10.25
CA GLY A 82 -1.63 6.89 -10.84
C GLY A 82 -0.51 6.88 -9.80
N LEU A 83 -0.66 7.64 -8.71
CA LEU A 83 0.31 7.66 -7.61
C LEU A 83 0.42 6.29 -6.93
N GLY A 84 -0.71 5.62 -6.69
CA GLY A 84 -0.71 4.24 -6.19
C GLY A 84 -0.01 3.25 -7.13
N SER A 85 -0.17 3.42 -8.45
CA SER A 85 0.51 2.58 -9.45
C SER A 85 2.02 2.78 -9.46
N ILE A 86 2.48 4.03 -9.31
CA ILE A 86 3.91 4.35 -9.16
C ILE A 86 4.48 3.69 -7.91
N PHE A 87 3.73 3.71 -6.80
CA PHE A 87 4.14 3.03 -5.57
C PHE A 87 4.30 1.51 -5.77
N ILE A 88 3.33 0.84 -6.40
CA ILE A 88 3.42 -0.59 -6.72
C ILE A 88 4.62 -0.89 -7.63
N ALA A 89 4.87 -0.05 -8.64
CA ALA A 89 6.03 -0.22 -9.52
C ALA A 89 7.36 -0.13 -8.73
N GLY A 90 7.45 0.80 -7.78
CA GLY A 90 8.59 0.90 -6.86
C GLY A 90 8.77 -0.34 -5.99
N GLN A 91 7.68 -0.85 -5.42
CA GLN A 91 7.68 -2.10 -4.63
C GLN A 91 8.16 -3.32 -5.44
N VAL A 92 7.68 -3.46 -6.68
CA VAL A 92 8.10 -4.55 -7.59
C VAL A 92 9.58 -4.41 -7.95
N TYR A 93 10.07 -3.18 -8.13
CA TYR A 93 11.48 -2.92 -8.38
C TYR A 93 12.36 -3.34 -7.20
N GLU A 94 12.00 -2.95 -5.96
CA GLU A 94 12.70 -3.38 -4.74
C GLU A 94 12.74 -4.90 -4.62
N PHE A 95 11.60 -5.58 -4.81
CA PHE A 95 11.52 -7.04 -4.76
C PHE A 95 12.41 -7.72 -5.80
N THR A 96 12.48 -7.15 -7.00
CA THR A 96 13.33 -7.67 -8.07
C THR A 96 14.81 -7.47 -7.75
N SER A 97 15.18 -6.34 -7.12
CA SER A 97 16.56 -6.10 -6.65
C SER A 97 16.96 -7.11 -5.59
N PHE A 98 16.13 -7.31 -4.56
CA PHE A 98 16.39 -8.29 -3.49
C PHE A 98 16.53 -9.71 -4.04
N TYR A 99 15.67 -10.10 -4.99
CA TYR A 99 15.76 -11.40 -5.62
C TYR A 99 17.09 -11.58 -6.39
N ARG A 100 17.55 -10.55 -7.11
CA ARG A 100 18.82 -10.58 -7.85
C ARG A 100 20.05 -10.61 -6.94
N GLU A 101 19.95 -9.99 -5.76
CA GLU A 101 21.01 -9.97 -4.74
C GLU A 101 21.05 -11.26 -3.89
N GLY A 102 20.16 -12.21 -4.17
CA GLY A 102 20.14 -13.52 -3.50
C GLY A 102 19.26 -13.57 -2.25
N LEU A 103 18.42 -12.55 -2.00
CA LEU A 103 17.37 -12.57 -0.99
C LEU A 103 16.04 -13.02 -1.61
N GLY A 104 15.77 -14.32 -1.54
CA GLY A 104 14.52 -14.91 -1.99
C GLY A 104 13.55 -15.20 -0.84
N PHE A 105 12.32 -15.56 -1.18
CA PHE A 105 11.30 -15.99 -0.20
C PHE A 105 11.75 -17.19 0.65
N THR A 106 12.60 -18.07 0.10
CA THR A 106 13.07 -19.30 0.75
C THR A 106 14.47 -19.21 1.32
N THR A 107 15.14 -18.04 1.26
CA THR A 107 16.55 -17.94 1.66
C THR A 107 16.73 -17.77 3.16
N ASN A 108 15.84 -17.01 3.81
CA ASN A 108 15.82 -16.85 5.27
C ASN A 108 14.38 -16.69 5.79
N ILE A 109 14.16 -17.08 7.04
CA ILE A 109 12.87 -16.98 7.74
C ILE A 109 12.45 -15.51 7.88
N SER A 110 13.41 -14.60 8.14
CA SER A 110 13.14 -13.16 8.19
C SER A 110 12.71 -12.59 6.83
N SER A 111 13.35 -13.01 5.74
CA SER A 111 13.00 -12.62 4.38
C SER A 111 11.61 -13.13 3.98
N SER A 112 11.26 -14.37 4.31
CA SER A 112 9.92 -14.93 4.07
C SER A 112 8.82 -14.12 4.78
N ALA A 113 9.05 -13.74 6.04
CA ALA A 113 8.13 -12.90 6.80
C ALA A 113 8.02 -11.48 6.21
N PHE A 114 9.14 -10.89 5.77
CA PHE A 114 9.17 -9.60 5.07
C PHE A 114 8.33 -9.64 3.79
N PHE A 115 8.63 -10.57 2.86
CA PHE A 115 7.93 -10.69 1.58
C PHE A 115 6.45 -11.01 1.76
N THR A 116 6.08 -11.78 2.79
CA THR A 116 4.67 -12.04 3.12
C THR A 116 3.99 -10.75 3.56
N LEU A 117 4.56 -10.01 4.52
CA LEU A 117 3.97 -8.77 5.04
C LEU A 117 3.82 -7.70 3.94
N THR A 118 4.89 -7.41 3.22
CA THR A 118 4.89 -6.37 2.18
C THR A 118 4.14 -6.81 0.93
N GLY A 119 4.20 -8.10 0.57
CA GLY A 119 3.43 -8.67 -0.54
C GLY A 119 1.91 -8.62 -0.30
N PHE A 120 1.44 -8.99 0.90
CA PHE A 120 0.01 -8.84 1.25
C PHE A 120 -0.42 -7.38 1.17
N HIS A 121 0.40 -6.45 1.65
CA HIS A 121 0.13 -5.03 1.52
C HIS A 121 0.04 -4.59 0.04
N GLY A 122 0.99 -5.01 -0.80
CA GLY A 122 0.98 -4.72 -2.24
C GLY A 122 -0.27 -5.24 -2.96
N VAL A 123 -0.79 -6.40 -2.54
CA VAL A 123 -2.07 -6.93 -3.05
C VAL A 123 -3.25 -6.02 -2.66
N HIS A 124 -3.30 -5.54 -1.41
CA HIS A 124 -4.35 -4.62 -0.96
C HIS A 124 -4.30 -3.28 -1.71
N VAL A 125 -3.11 -2.71 -1.90
CA VAL A 125 -2.94 -1.50 -2.71
C VAL A 125 -3.41 -1.74 -4.15
N SER A 126 -3.04 -2.86 -4.76
CA SER A 126 -3.46 -3.22 -6.13
C SER A 126 -4.98 -3.35 -6.25
N LEU A 127 -5.64 -3.99 -5.29
CA LEU A 127 -7.11 -4.04 -5.19
C LEU A 127 -7.71 -2.64 -5.05
N GLY A 128 -7.09 -1.78 -4.24
CA GLY A 128 -7.47 -0.38 -4.11
C GLY A 128 -7.41 0.38 -5.44
N ILE A 129 -6.35 0.18 -6.23
CA ILE A 129 -6.18 0.82 -7.54
C ILE A 129 -7.30 0.37 -8.48
N VAL A 130 -7.60 -0.93 -8.52
CA VAL A 130 -8.70 -1.47 -9.32
C VAL A 130 -10.05 -0.84 -8.91
N MET A 131 -10.31 -0.69 -7.60
CA MET A 131 -11.52 -0.03 -7.11
C MET A 131 -11.57 1.45 -7.51
N LEU A 132 -10.46 2.19 -7.43
CA LEU A 132 -10.38 3.60 -7.84
C LEU A 132 -10.61 3.78 -9.35
N VAL A 133 -10.00 2.93 -10.17
CA VAL A 133 -10.19 2.95 -11.63
C VAL A 133 -11.64 2.61 -11.99
N THR A 134 -12.25 1.65 -11.28
CA THR A 134 -13.66 1.31 -11.46
C THR A 134 -14.57 2.49 -11.11
N MET A 135 -14.31 3.18 -10.00
CA MET A 135 -15.05 4.38 -9.62
C MET A 135 -14.90 5.49 -10.66
N TRP A 136 -13.69 5.72 -11.16
CA TRP A 136 -13.45 6.68 -12.24
C TRP A 136 -14.25 6.33 -13.50
N ALA A 137 -14.31 5.05 -13.89
CA ALA A 137 -15.07 4.60 -15.05
C ALA A 137 -16.59 4.81 -14.85
N LEU A 138 -17.11 4.53 -13.66
CA LEU A 138 -18.52 4.71 -13.33
C LEU A 138 -18.93 6.19 -13.27
N VAL A 139 -18.07 7.08 -12.74
CA VAL A 139 -18.27 8.54 -12.78
C VAL A 139 -18.21 9.04 -14.22
N SER A 140 -17.26 8.55 -15.03
CA SER A 140 -17.13 8.93 -16.44
C SER A 140 -18.30 8.47 -17.31
N GLY A 141 -18.88 7.31 -16.98
CA GLY A 141 -20.09 6.78 -17.62
C GLY A 141 -21.39 7.40 -17.13
N GLY A 142 -21.35 8.39 -16.22
CA GLY A 142 -22.54 9.05 -15.68
C GLY A 142 -23.39 8.19 -14.72
N GLN A 143 -22.90 7.02 -14.31
CA GLN A 143 -23.62 6.09 -13.42
C GLN A 143 -23.47 6.43 -11.93
N LEU A 144 -22.47 7.25 -11.60
CA LEU A 144 -22.22 7.79 -10.26
C LEU A 144 -22.33 9.31 -10.29
N GLY A 145 -23.42 9.81 -9.71
CA GLY A 145 -23.63 11.24 -9.43
C GLY A 145 -23.42 11.58 -7.95
N PRO A 146 -23.69 12.84 -7.55
CA PRO A 146 -23.53 13.31 -6.16
C PRO A 146 -24.33 12.49 -5.15
N GLU A 147 -25.48 11.93 -5.56
CA GLU A 147 -26.34 11.08 -4.73
C GLU A 147 -25.67 9.78 -4.26
N ARG A 148 -24.59 9.35 -4.93
CA ARG A 148 -23.81 8.15 -4.56
C ARG A 148 -22.40 8.51 -4.07
N ALA A 149 -22.19 9.75 -3.63
CA ALA A 149 -20.91 10.21 -3.06
C ALA A 149 -20.42 9.30 -1.92
N GLU A 150 -21.35 8.71 -1.15
CA GLU A 150 -21.04 7.74 -0.08
C GLU A 150 -20.22 6.55 -0.58
N THR A 151 -20.42 6.07 -1.82
CA THR A 151 -19.66 4.95 -2.37
C THR A 151 -18.19 5.31 -2.57
N ILE A 152 -17.93 6.54 -3.04
CA ILE A 152 -16.58 7.06 -3.24
C ILE A 152 -15.91 7.29 -1.89
N GLU A 153 -16.66 7.76 -0.88
CA GLU A 153 -16.17 7.92 0.49
C GLU A 153 -15.78 6.57 1.12
N ILE A 154 -16.61 5.54 0.97
CA ILE A 154 -16.31 4.18 1.47
C ILE A 154 -15.01 3.64 0.85
N ILE A 155 -14.81 3.83 -0.44
CA ILE A 155 -13.56 3.40 -1.11
C ILE A 155 -12.39 4.29 -0.70
N GLY A 156 -12.62 5.59 -0.45
CA GLY A 156 -11.64 6.49 0.13
C GLY A 156 -11.16 6.00 1.50
N LEU A 157 -12.08 5.56 2.37
CA LEU A 157 -11.75 4.98 3.68
C LEU A 157 -10.87 3.73 3.56
N TYR A 158 -11.14 2.86 2.56
CA TYR A 158 -10.25 1.73 2.27
C TYR A 158 -8.85 2.19 1.88
N TRP A 159 -8.75 3.16 0.97
CA TRP A 159 -7.47 3.67 0.50
C TRP A 159 -6.65 4.30 1.63
N HIS A 160 -7.28 5.11 2.48
CA HIS A 160 -6.65 5.68 3.67
C HIS A 160 -6.19 4.60 4.66
N PHE A 161 -6.97 3.55 4.86
CA PHE A 161 -6.58 2.45 5.72
C PHE A 161 -5.32 1.75 5.21
N VAL A 162 -5.27 1.46 3.91
CA VAL A 162 -4.10 0.84 3.29
C VAL A 162 -2.87 1.74 3.47
N ASP A 163 -2.99 3.04 3.25
CA ASP A 163 -1.92 4.02 3.48
C ASP A 163 -1.42 4.03 4.95
N ILE A 164 -2.34 4.04 5.93
CA ILE A 164 -1.98 3.96 7.36
C ILE A 164 -1.22 2.68 7.69
N VAL A 165 -1.64 1.54 7.15
CA VAL A 165 -0.92 0.26 7.33
C VAL A 165 0.49 0.36 6.76
N TRP A 166 0.67 1.02 5.61
CA TRP A 166 2.00 1.21 5.03
C TRP A 166 2.91 2.04 5.92
N ILE A 167 2.41 3.13 6.52
CA ILE A 167 3.20 3.96 7.45
C ILE A 167 3.73 3.13 8.62
N VAL A 168 2.89 2.24 9.17
CA VAL A 168 3.29 1.34 10.27
C VAL A 168 4.33 0.33 9.79
N ILE A 169 4.12 -0.29 8.62
CA ILE A 169 5.09 -1.22 8.01
C ILE A 169 6.43 -0.51 7.78
N PHE A 170 6.42 0.67 7.17
CA PHE A 170 7.62 1.47 6.91
C PHE A 170 8.37 1.78 8.20
N ALA A 171 7.67 2.26 9.24
CA ALA A 171 8.28 2.55 10.53
C ALA A 171 8.91 1.30 11.16
N VAL A 172 8.20 0.17 11.18
CA VAL A 172 8.64 -1.04 11.89
C VAL A 172 9.71 -1.83 11.12
N VAL A 173 9.61 -1.87 9.80
CA VAL A 173 10.44 -2.71 8.93
C VAL A 173 11.69 -1.98 8.44
N TYR A 174 11.55 -0.70 8.06
CA TYR A 174 12.64 0.07 7.45
C TYR A 174 13.33 1.02 8.43
N LEU A 175 12.61 1.58 9.42
CA LEU A 175 13.16 2.61 10.32
C LEU A 175 13.72 2.05 11.64
N ILE A 176 13.19 0.93 12.13
CA ILE A 176 13.66 0.30 13.37
C ILE A 176 14.66 -0.82 13.01
N PRO A 177 15.98 -0.57 13.11
CA PRO A 177 17.01 -1.59 12.88
C PRO A 177 16.92 -2.71 13.91
#